data_AF-A0A7Y3GAX6-F1
#
_entry.id   AF-A0A7Y3GAX6-F1
#
_cell.length_a   1.000
_cell.length_b   1.000
_cell.length_c   1.000
_cell.angle_alpha   90.00
_cell.angle_beta   90.00
_cell.angle_gamma   90.00
#
_symmetry.space_group_name_H-M   'P 1'
#
loop_
_entity.id
_entity.type
_entity.pdbx_description
1 polymer ?
#
loop_
_entity_poly.entity_id
_entity_poly.type
_entity_poly.pdbx_seq_one_letter_code
_entity_poly.pdbx_strand_id
1 'polypeptide(L)' 'ALYVGDIYAVDVLGSRAAGLVPCLLDPLGRYARADCARVANLSELAGRLTSRR' A
#
# COMPACT_ATOMS: atom_id res chain seq x y z
N ALA A 1 0.73 -12.52 -2.47
CA ALA A 1 -0.39 -11.64 -2.86
C ALA A 1 -0.22 -10.26 -2.22
N LEU A 2 -0.70 -9.20 -2.88
CA LEU A 2 -0.61 -7.81 -2.41
C LEU A 2 -1.96 -7.39 -1.79
N TYR A 3 -1.92 -6.70 -0.66
CA TYR A 3 -3.09 -6.04 -0.05
C TYR A 3 -2.91 -4.53 -0.09
N VAL A 4 -3.94 -3.80 -0.54
CA VAL A 4 -3.91 -2.34 -0.66
C VAL A 4 -5.06 -1.75 0.15
N GLY A 5 -4.73 -0.82 1.05
CA GLY A 5 -5.69 -0.09 1.88
C GLY A 5 -5.11 1.25 2.34
N ASP A 6 -5.88 2.07 3.04
CA ASP A 6 -5.54 3.47 3.37
C ASP A 6 -5.35 3.72 4.88
N ILE A 7 -5.64 2.72 5.72
CA ILE A 7 -5.52 2.81 7.18
C ILE A 7 -4.37 1.93 7.65
N TYR A 8 -3.25 2.53 8.04
CA TYR A 8 -2.05 1.78 8.44
C TYR A 8 -2.33 0.73 9.53
N ALA A 9 -3.04 1.12 10.60
CA ALA A 9 -3.30 0.22 11.73
C ALA A 9 -4.19 -0.99 11.37
N VAL A 10 -5.03 -0.85 10.34
CA VAL A 10 -5.97 -1.91 9.92
C VAL A 10 -5.37 -2.70 8.77
N ASP A 11 -5.01 -2.01 7.69
CA ASP A 11 -4.65 -2.61 6.42
C ASP A 11 -3.21 -3.10 6.42
N VAL A 12 -2.26 -2.30 6.93
CA VAL A 12 -0.84 -2.67 6.91
C VAL A 12 -0.56 -3.73 7.98
N LEU A 13 -0.99 -3.49 9.22
CA LEU A 13 -0.77 -4.46 10.29
C LEU A 13 -1.60 -5.74 10.09
N GLY A 14 -2.85 -5.61 9.64
CA GLY A 14 -3.72 -6.76 9.38
C GLY A 14 -3.23 -7.62 8.22
N SER A 15 -2.86 -7.02 7.09
CA SER A 15 -2.33 -7.78 5.94
C SER A 15 -1.00 -8.46 6.28
N ARG A 16 -0.12 -7.83 7.06
CA ARG A 16 1.09 -8.47 7.59
C ARG A 16 0.77 -9.69 8.44
N ALA A 17 -0.16 -9.57 9.39
CA ALA A 17 -0.58 -10.69 10.24
C ALA A 17 -1.17 -11.85 9.41
N ALA A 18 -1.79 -11.54 8.28
CA ALA A 18 -2.31 -12.53 7.33
C ALA A 18 -1.26 -13.07 6.32
N GLY A 19 0.00 -12.66 6.41
CA GLY A 19 1.08 -13.09 5.50
C GLY A 19 1.04 -12.46 4.10
N LEU A 20 0.34 -11.33 3.94
CA LEU A 20 0.26 -10.57 2.69
C LEU A 20 1.28 -9.42 2.66
N VAL A 21 1.61 -8.96 1.46
CA VAL A 21 2.47 -7.78 1.27
C VAL A 21 1.61 -6.52 1.34
N PRO A 22 1.84 -5.60 2.30
CA PRO A 22 1.08 -4.36 2.41
C PRO A 22 1.53 -3.31 1.38
N CYS A 23 0.57 -2.56 0.85
CA CYS A 23 0.79 -1.29 0.17
C CYS A 23 -0.25 -0.27 0.68
N LEU A 24 0.22 0.89 1.13
CA LEU A 24 -0.63 1.94 1.66
C LEU A 24 -1.03 2.92 0.55
N LEU A 25 -2.33 3.14 0.38
CA LEU A 25 -2.88 4.24 -0.40
C LEU A 25 -2.92 5.48 0.48
N ASP A 26 -2.13 6.50 0.15
CA ASP A 26 -2.02 7.73 0.93
C ASP A 26 -2.18 8.98 0.06
N PRO A 27 -3.42 9.30 -0.36
CA PRO A 27 -3.69 10.44 -1.26
C PRO A 27 -3.38 11.79 -0.62
N LEU A 28 -3.32 11.84 0.72
CA LEU A 28 -3.14 13.07 1.49
C LEU A 28 -1.73 13.21 2.07
N GLY A 29 -0.82 12.26 1.81
CA GLY A 29 0.56 12.31 2.31
C GLY A 29 0.69 12.18 3.83
N ARG A 30 -0.31 11.63 4.53
CA ARG A 30 -0.37 11.55 6.00
C ARG A 30 0.57 10.51 6.60
N TYR A 31 1.08 9.60 5.78
CA TYR A 31 1.87 8.45 6.23
C TYR A 31 3.31 8.49 5.71
N ALA A 32 3.94 9.67 5.73
CA ALA A 32 5.30 9.87 5.23
C ALA A 32 6.37 8.97 5.89
N ARG A 33 6.11 8.45 7.09
CA ARG A 33 7.01 7.55 7.84
C ARG A 33 6.54 6.09 7.88
N ALA A 34 5.53 5.72 7.09
CA ALA A 34 5.10 4.32 7.02
C ALA A 34 6.25 3.43 6.52
N ASP A 35 6.40 2.27 7.13
CA ASP A 35 7.44 1.28 6.87
C ASP A 35 7.04 0.26 5.76
N CYS A 36 6.16 0.67 4.85
CA CYS A 36 5.65 -0.14 3.77
C CYS A 36 5.61 0.64 2.46
N ALA A 37 5.40 -0.06 1.33
CA ALA A 37 5.21 0.59 0.04
C ALA A 37 3.99 1.52 0.11
N ARG A 38 4.12 2.71 -0.47
CA ARG A 38 3.07 3.72 -0.50
C ARG A 38 2.85 4.21 -1.92
N VAL A 39 1.59 4.51 -2.24
CA VAL A 39 1.14 5.12 -3.49
C VAL A 39 0.18 6.25 -3.17
N ALA A 40 0.24 7.34 -3.93
CA ALA A 40 -0.65 8.49 -3.74
C ALA A 40 -2.03 8.29 -4.37
N ASN A 41 -2.14 7.42 -5.38
CA ASN A 41 -3.40 7.15 -6.09
C ASN A 41 -3.37 5.79 -6.80
N LEU A 42 -4.53 5.37 -7.31
CA LEU A 42 -4.68 4.08 -7.99
C LEU A 42 -4.00 4.03 -9.36
N SER A 43 -3.84 5.16 -10.06
CA SER A 43 -3.12 5.21 -11.33
C SER A 43 -1.64 4.90 -11.15
N GLU A 44 -1.02 5.44 -10.10
CA GLU A 44 0.35 5.11 -9.70
C GLU A 44 0.49 3.62 -9.36
N LEU A 45 -0.45 3.06 -8.59
CA LEU A 45 -0.49 1.64 -8.29
C LEU A 45 -0.56 0.79 -9.58
N ALA A 46 -1.50 1.11 -10.47
CA ALA A 46 -1.66 0.41 -11.74
C ALA A 46 -0.40 0.47 -12.61
N GLY A 47 0.26 1.63 -12.65
CA GLY A 47 1.56 1.80 -13.30
C GLY A 47 2.62 0.85 -12.73
N ARG A 48 2.75 0.77 -11.40
CA ARG A 48 3.72 -0.12 -10.73
C ARG A 48 3.44 -1.60 -10.95
N LEU A 49 2.17 -1.99 -11.05
CA LEU A 49 1.78 -3.40 -11.27
C LEU A 49 2.01 -3.85 -12.72
N THR A 50 1.87 -2.93 -13.68
CA THR A 50 1.99 -3.23 -15.11
C THR A 50 3.41 -3.03 -15.65
N SER A 51 4.25 -2.24 -14.98
CA SER A 51 5.64 -1.95 -15.38
C SER A 51 6.64 -3.09 -15.12
N ARG A 52 6.23 -4.19 -14.47
CA ARG A 52 7.07 -5.38 -14.21
C ARG A 52 6.76 -6.53 -15.20
N ARG A 53 6.68 -6.21 -16.50
CA ARG A 53 6.77 -7.24 -17.54
C ARG A 53 8.22 -7.48 -17.92
#